data_AF-A0A2V6XEE4-F1
#
_entry.id   AF-A0A2V6XEE4-F1
#
_cell.length_a   1.000
_cell.length_b   1.000
_cell.length_c   1.000
_cell.angle_alpha   90.00
_cell.angle_beta   90.00
_cell.angle_gamma   90.00
#
_symmetry.space_group_name_H-M   'P 1'
#
loop_
_entity.id
_entity.type
_entity.pdbx_description
1 polymer ?
#
loop_
_entity_poly.entity_id
_entity_poly.type
_entity_poly.pdbx_seq_one_letter_code
_entity_poly.pdbx_strand_id
1 'polypeptide(L)'
;MILINQSIGLAWLAGRFFETLELAGAWMPWVWVGVGAAALAACVHVWRRRKTIEPPGPADQAVFWAWVIGGGLVCHFLFLLRLGYSTQHWYYVTLIAVLGLAIDGAVGQWARIVSVGRVVRVAVTAALVLVGATNLWTMAHMRATNMDRIVQATAVASPDDLIVLTQWESGISFNRYYHGRTPWITIPDIADHTLHRYDLIKEKMITPDAISPELQKIRQTLAGGHRVWLAGGVHVPPPGIRLNPLSPAPHPQTGWALELYFRYWVTQTGQTLQEVAGRVERVTEVHPDQPISQFENVLLSVIEGQR
;
A
#
# COMPACT_ATOMS: atom_id res chain seq x y z
N MET A 1 17.67 -16.25 0.88
CA MET A 1 16.57 -16.63 1.79
C MET A 1 15.38 -15.74 1.48
N ILE A 2 14.35 -16.26 0.82
CA ILE A 2 13.15 -15.50 0.40
C ILE A 2 12.27 -15.34 1.64
N LEU A 3 12.11 -14.10 2.14
CA LEU A 3 11.52 -13.83 3.45
C LEU A 3 10.02 -14.15 3.55
N ILE A 4 9.25 -14.12 2.44
CA ILE A 4 7.79 -14.33 2.39
C ILE A 4 7.42 -14.93 1.01
N ASN A 5 7.27 -16.25 0.87
CA ASN A 5 6.85 -16.86 -0.40
C ASN A 5 5.32 -16.96 -0.45
N GLN A 6 4.67 -16.24 -1.36
CA GLN A 6 3.26 -16.44 -1.69
C GLN A 6 3.13 -16.86 -3.16
N SER A 7 2.15 -17.73 -3.46
CA SER A 7 1.90 -18.19 -4.83
C SER A 7 1.29 -17.06 -5.66
N ILE A 8 2.15 -16.32 -6.37
CA ILE A 8 1.75 -15.19 -7.20
C ILE A 8 1.86 -15.57 -8.67
N GLY A 9 0.75 -15.40 -9.39
CA GLY A 9 0.66 -15.65 -10.82
C GLY A 9 0.77 -14.38 -11.66
N LEU A 10 0.96 -14.54 -12.97
CA LEU A 10 1.01 -13.44 -13.93
C LEU A 10 -0.28 -12.60 -13.91
N ALA A 11 -1.44 -13.26 -13.84
CA ALA A 11 -2.74 -12.59 -13.78
C ALA A 11 -2.87 -11.70 -12.53
N TRP A 12 -2.34 -12.16 -11.40
CA TRP A 12 -2.33 -11.37 -10.16
C TRP A 12 -1.45 -10.13 -10.30
N LEU A 13 -0.23 -10.28 -10.83
CA LEU A 13 0.67 -9.15 -11.07
C LEU A 13 0.10 -8.16 -12.08
N ALA A 14 -0.59 -8.66 -13.11
CA ALA A 14 -1.25 -7.81 -14.10
C ALA A 14 -2.40 -7.04 -13.45
N GLY A 15 -3.22 -7.69 -12.62
CA GLY A 15 -4.26 -7.02 -11.84
C GLY A 15 -3.70 -5.88 -10.98
N ARG A 16 -2.64 -6.15 -10.21
CA ARG A 16 -1.98 -5.14 -9.37
C ARG A 16 -1.37 -3.99 -10.17
N PHE A 17 -0.83 -4.27 -11.35
CA PHE A 17 -0.34 -3.23 -12.25
C PHE A 17 -1.48 -2.33 -12.74
N PHE A 18 -2.62 -2.91 -13.14
CA PHE A 18 -3.80 -2.15 -13.56
C PHE A 18 -4.37 -1.33 -12.40
N GLU A 19 -4.55 -1.92 -11.21
CA GLU A 19 -4.96 -1.21 -10.00
C GLU A 19 -4.03 -0.02 -9.69
N THR A 20 -2.73 -0.17 -9.93
CA THR A 20 -1.77 0.93 -9.76
C THR A 20 -2.04 2.08 -10.73
N LEU A 21 -2.36 1.78 -11.99
CA LEU A 21 -2.73 2.79 -12.98
C LEU A 21 -4.08 3.44 -12.64
N GLU A 22 -5.03 2.67 -12.11
CA GLU A 22 -6.35 3.15 -11.69
C GLU A 22 -6.30 4.15 -10.54
N LEU A 23 -5.22 4.16 -9.74
CA LEU A 23 -5.04 5.17 -8.70
C LEU A 23 -5.16 6.59 -9.30
N ALA A 24 -4.60 6.84 -10.49
CA ALA A 24 -4.70 8.14 -11.16
C ALA A 24 -6.05 8.41 -11.84
N GLY A 25 -6.98 7.44 -11.81
CA GLY A 25 -8.33 7.51 -12.33
C GLY A 25 -8.75 6.20 -13.03
N ALA A 26 -10.02 5.82 -12.92
CA ALA A 26 -10.55 4.55 -13.44
C ALA A 26 -10.32 4.32 -14.95
N TRP A 27 -10.19 5.38 -15.75
CA TRP A 27 -9.92 5.27 -17.20
C TRP A 27 -8.43 5.23 -17.55
N MET A 28 -7.55 5.53 -16.59
CA MET A 28 -6.11 5.68 -16.82
C MET A 28 -5.42 4.41 -17.35
N PRO A 29 -5.77 3.17 -16.91
CA PRO A 29 -5.18 1.97 -17.50
C PRO A 29 -5.40 1.89 -19.01
N TRP A 30 -6.59 2.26 -19.48
CA TRP A 30 -6.92 2.23 -20.90
C TRP A 30 -6.16 3.29 -21.70
N VAL A 31 -5.90 4.44 -21.09
CA VAL A 31 -5.03 5.45 -21.71
C VAL A 31 -3.61 4.94 -21.83
N TRP A 32 -3.04 4.31 -20.80
CA TRP A 32 -1.72 3.69 -20.89
C TRP A 32 -1.64 2.60 -21.96
N VAL A 33 -2.66 1.74 -22.06
CA VAL A 33 -2.75 0.74 -23.14
C VAL A 33 -2.81 1.43 -24.51
N GLY A 34 -3.63 2.46 -24.65
CA GLY A 34 -3.77 3.23 -25.89
C GLY A 34 -2.48 3.92 -26.33
N VAL A 35 -1.81 4.66 -25.42
CA VAL A 35 -0.56 5.35 -25.74
C VAL A 35 0.59 4.37 -25.96
N GLY A 36 0.61 3.23 -25.26
CA GLY A 36 1.58 2.16 -25.48
C GLY A 36 1.40 1.51 -26.85
N ALA A 37 0.17 1.19 -27.24
CA ALA A 37 -0.14 0.65 -28.57
C ALA A 37 0.20 1.65 -29.69
N ALA A 38 -0.14 2.93 -29.51
CA ALA A 38 0.21 4.00 -30.44
C ALA A 38 1.73 4.17 -30.58
N ALA A 39 2.49 4.08 -29.48
CA ALA A 39 3.94 4.14 -29.49
C ALA A 39 4.57 2.96 -30.24
N LEU A 40 4.07 1.73 -30.04
CA LEU A 40 4.53 0.57 -30.79
C LEU A 40 4.21 0.70 -32.29
N ALA A 41 3.00 1.18 -32.62
CA ALA A 41 2.62 1.46 -34.01
C ALA A 41 3.51 2.56 -34.64
N ALA A 42 3.87 3.59 -33.88
CA ALA A 42 4.81 4.63 -34.27
C ALA A 42 6.20 4.03 -34.55
N CYS A 43 6.71 3.14 -33.69
CA CYS A 43 7.97 2.43 -33.92
C CYS A 43 7.94 1.61 -35.21
N VAL A 44 6.86 0.85 -35.45
CA VAL A 44 6.68 0.07 -36.70
C VAL A 44 6.64 0.99 -37.92
N HIS A 45 5.97 2.14 -37.81
CA HIS A 45 5.89 3.12 -38.90
C HIS A 45 7.27 3.69 -39.25
N VAL A 46 8.05 4.12 -38.23
CA VAL A 46 9.41 4.64 -38.41
C VAL A 46 10.31 3.57 -39.02
N TRP A 47 10.23 2.33 -38.52
CA TRP A 47 11.02 1.21 -39.02
C TRP A 47 10.72 0.86 -40.48
N ARG A 48 9.44 0.88 -40.88
CA ARG A 48 9.02 0.63 -42.28
C ARG A 48 9.46 1.75 -43.25
N ARG A 49 9.62 2.98 -42.77
CA ARG A 49 10.05 4.13 -43.58
C ARG A 49 11.57 4.28 -43.70
N ARG A 50 12.35 3.32 -43.20
CA ARG A 50 13.81 3.34 -43.35
C ARG A 50 14.18 3.39 -44.85
N LYS A 51 14.94 4.41 -45.25
CA LYS A 51 15.42 4.56 -46.64
C LYS A 51 16.82 3.98 -46.84
N THR A 52 17.62 3.89 -45.77
CA THR A 52 19.01 3.39 -45.78
C THR A 52 19.28 2.54 -44.53
N ILE A 53 20.21 1.58 -44.63
CA ILE A 53 20.62 0.66 -43.55
C ILE A 53 21.94 1.17 -42.92
N GLU A 54 21.99 2.46 -42.54
CA GLU A 54 23.16 3.02 -41.84
C GLU A 54 22.81 3.30 -40.37
N PRO A 55 23.45 2.60 -39.41
CA PRO A 55 23.23 2.80 -37.98
C PRO A 55 24.14 3.90 -37.37
N PRO A 56 23.70 4.60 -36.29
CA PRO A 56 22.38 4.53 -35.68
C PRO A 56 21.42 5.57 -36.29
N GLY A 57 20.43 5.08 -37.04
CA GLY A 57 19.38 5.89 -37.64
C GLY A 57 18.07 5.91 -36.82
N PRO A 58 17.04 6.66 -37.26
CA PRO A 58 15.74 6.69 -36.60
C PRO A 58 15.06 5.32 -36.45
N ALA A 59 15.36 4.37 -37.35
CA ALA A 59 14.85 3.01 -37.30
C ALA A 59 15.46 2.19 -36.14
N ASP A 60 16.75 2.35 -35.84
CA ASP A 60 17.40 1.64 -34.73
C ASP A 60 16.90 2.17 -33.38
N GLN A 61 16.67 3.49 -33.29
CA GLN A 61 16.05 4.11 -32.13
C GLN A 61 14.61 3.61 -31.93
N ALA A 62 13.83 3.45 -33.01
CA ALA A 62 12.48 2.88 -32.92
C ALA A 62 12.49 1.43 -32.41
N VAL A 63 13.44 0.60 -32.87
CA VAL A 63 13.62 -0.76 -32.37
C VAL A 63 14.01 -0.76 -30.90
N PHE A 64 14.94 0.13 -30.51
CA PHE A 64 15.32 0.30 -29.11
C PHE A 64 14.12 0.64 -28.22
N TRP A 65 13.31 1.65 -28.59
CA TRP A 65 12.13 2.01 -27.79
C TRP A 65 11.08 0.90 -27.72
N ALA A 66 10.84 0.18 -28.83
CA ALA A 66 9.95 -0.97 -28.83
C ALA A 66 10.43 -2.08 -27.87
N TRP A 67 11.75 -2.32 -27.82
CA TRP A 67 12.36 -3.23 -26.86
C TRP A 67 12.25 -2.76 -25.41
N VAL A 68 12.41 -1.46 -25.13
CA VAL A 68 12.25 -0.94 -23.77
C VAL A 68 10.79 -1.09 -23.31
N ILE A 69 9.81 -0.83 -24.18
CA ILE A 69 8.38 -1.02 -23.87
C ILE A 69 8.07 -2.49 -23.60
N GLY A 70 8.31 -3.37 -24.58
CA GLY A 70 7.96 -4.78 -24.48
C GLY A 70 8.86 -5.57 -23.53
N GLY A 71 10.17 -5.43 -23.70
CA GLY A 71 11.19 -6.08 -22.87
C GLY A 71 11.19 -5.58 -21.44
N GLY A 72 10.97 -4.28 -21.20
CA GLY A 72 10.84 -3.72 -19.85
C GLY A 72 9.66 -4.34 -19.09
N LEU A 73 8.49 -4.46 -19.73
CA LEU A 73 7.34 -5.18 -19.18
C LEU A 73 7.68 -6.64 -18.86
N VAL A 74 8.19 -7.39 -19.84
CA VAL A 74 8.49 -8.81 -19.65
C VAL A 74 9.52 -9.02 -18.53
N CYS A 75 10.64 -8.30 -18.56
CA CYS A 75 11.69 -8.42 -17.56
C CYS A 75 11.20 -8.05 -16.16
N HIS A 76 10.41 -6.99 -16.02
CA HIS A 76 9.88 -6.57 -14.72
C HIS A 76 8.93 -7.62 -14.13
N PHE A 77 8.01 -8.15 -14.94
CA PHE A 77 7.08 -9.18 -14.48
C PHE A 77 7.80 -10.50 -14.17
N LEU A 78 8.75 -10.93 -15.00
CA LEU A 78 9.58 -12.10 -14.71
C LEU A 78 10.40 -11.93 -13.43
N PHE A 79 10.93 -10.73 -13.19
CA PHE A 79 11.63 -10.41 -11.95
C PHE A 79 10.70 -10.55 -10.73
N LEU A 80 9.51 -9.95 -10.77
CA LEU A 80 8.54 -10.06 -9.67
C LEU A 80 8.04 -11.50 -9.46
N LEU A 81 7.80 -12.26 -10.54
CA LEU A 81 7.47 -13.68 -10.47
C LEU A 81 8.59 -14.49 -9.81
N ARG A 82 9.86 -14.17 -10.12
CA ARG A 82 11.01 -14.85 -9.53
C ARG A 82 11.19 -14.54 -8.05
N LEU A 83 10.81 -13.33 -7.63
CA LEU A 83 10.86 -12.88 -6.24
C LEU A 83 9.80 -13.56 -5.36
N GLY A 84 8.56 -13.73 -5.86
CA GLY A 84 7.51 -14.48 -5.17
C GLY A 84 6.91 -13.81 -3.92
N TYR A 85 7.09 -12.49 -3.75
CA TYR A 85 6.46 -11.70 -2.67
C TYR A 85 5.24 -10.94 -3.18
N SER A 86 4.23 -10.76 -2.32
CA SER A 86 3.06 -9.93 -2.64
C SER A 86 3.51 -8.49 -2.91
N THR A 87 3.19 -7.99 -4.11
CA THR A 87 3.54 -6.64 -4.53
C THR A 87 2.47 -5.61 -4.16
N GLN A 88 2.95 -4.42 -3.90
CA GLN A 88 2.15 -3.23 -3.65
C GLN A 88 2.26 -2.25 -4.82
N HIS A 89 1.42 -1.22 -4.85
CA HIS A 89 1.36 -0.27 -5.96
C HIS A 89 2.72 0.38 -6.29
N TRP A 90 3.54 0.67 -5.27
CA TRP A 90 4.86 1.30 -5.44
C TRP A 90 5.88 0.43 -6.18
N TYR A 91 5.71 -0.88 -6.23
CA TYR A 91 6.62 -1.77 -6.98
C TYR A 91 6.57 -1.51 -8.50
N TYR A 92 5.45 -0.96 -8.99
CA TYR A 92 5.23 -0.70 -10.41
C TYR A 92 5.61 0.71 -10.84
N VAL A 93 5.89 1.63 -9.91
CA VAL A 93 6.19 3.04 -10.21
C VAL A 93 7.41 3.16 -11.13
N THR A 94 8.47 2.39 -10.88
CA THR A 94 9.67 2.37 -11.72
C THR A 94 9.36 1.87 -13.14
N LEU A 95 8.54 0.83 -13.27
CA LEU A 95 8.11 0.33 -14.56
C LEU A 95 7.31 1.41 -15.31
N ILE A 96 6.34 2.06 -14.65
CA ILE A 96 5.53 3.13 -15.24
C ILE A 96 6.42 4.27 -15.74
N ALA A 97 7.43 4.68 -14.96
CA ALA A 97 8.36 5.73 -15.35
C ALA A 97 9.17 5.35 -16.61
N VAL A 98 9.70 4.11 -16.65
CA VAL A 98 10.44 3.58 -17.81
C VAL A 98 9.54 3.50 -19.05
N LEU A 99 8.31 3.02 -18.89
CA LEU A 99 7.34 2.97 -19.98
C LEU A 99 6.97 4.36 -20.49
N GLY A 100 6.72 5.31 -19.59
CA GLY A 100 6.42 6.70 -19.94
C GLY A 100 7.54 7.33 -20.77
N LEU A 101 8.79 7.16 -20.33
CA LEU A 101 9.96 7.64 -21.07
C LEU A 101 10.08 6.98 -22.45
N ALA A 102 9.90 5.66 -22.53
CA ALA A 102 10.02 4.93 -23.79
C ALA A 102 8.91 5.27 -24.79
N ILE A 103 7.69 5.47 -24.29
CA ILE A 103 6.54 5.95 -25.08
C ILE A 103 6.82 7.35 -25.62
N ASP A 104 7.29 8.27 -24.77
CA ASP A 104 7.63 9.63 -25.19
C ASP A 104 8.75 9.64 -26.24
N GLY A 105 9.77 8.80 -26.05
CA GLY A 105 10.86 8.60 -27.02
C GLY A 105 10.35 8.09 -28.37
N ALA A 106 9.53 7.05 -28.38
CA ALA A 106 8.93 6.47 -29.58
C ALA A 106 8.07 7.48 -30.36
N VAL A 107 7.15 8.15 -29.66
CA VAL A 107 6.28 9.18 -30.25
C VAL A 107 7.10 10.38 -30.74
N GLY A 108 8.16 10.74 -30.00
CA GLY A 108 9.09 11.80 -30.38
C GLY A 108 9.81 11.53 -31.70
N GLN A 109 10.24 10.30 -31.96
CA GLN A 109 10.84 9.93 -33.26
C GLN A 109 9.84 10.00 -34.40
N TRP A 110 8.63 9.48 -34.18
CA TRP A 110 7.56 9.56 -35.17
C TRP A 110 7.19 11.01 -35.50
N ALA A 111 7.11 11.88 -34.48
CA ALA A 111 6.81 13.30 -34.63
C ALA A 111 7.88 14.10 -35.39
N ARG A 112 9.10 13.57 -35.54
CA ARG A 112 10.14 14.17 -36.40
C ARG A 112 9.94 13.87 -37.88
N ILE A 113 9.29 12.76 -38.21
CA ILE A 113 9.11 12.27 -39.58
C ILE A 113 7.78 12.75 -40.17
N VAL A 114 6.74 12.83 -39.34
CA VAL A 114 5.40 13.29 -39.74
C VAL A 114 5.26 14.79 -39.50
N SER A 115 4.89 15.56 -40.53
CA SER A 115 4.83 17.03 -40.50
C SER A 115 3.92 17.58 -39.40
N VAL A 116 2.76 16.97 -39.16
CA VAL A 116 1.81 17.37 -38.10
C VAL A 116 2.13 16.72 -36.75
N GLY A 117 3.11 15.79 -36.70
CA GLY A 117 3.33 14.94 -35.54
C GLY A 117 3.72 15.70 -34.27
N ARG A 118 4.45 16.82 -34.40
CA ARG A 118 4.76 17.69 -33.24
C ARG A 118 3.51 18.32 -32.64
N VAL A 119 2.60 18.82 -33.49
CA VAL A 119 1.35 19.45 -33.05
C VAL A 119 0.45 18.41 -32.38
N VAL A 120 0.31 17.23 -32.99
CA VAL A 120 -0.47 16.12 -32.41
C VAL A 120 0.08 15.73 -31.05
N ARG A 121 1.40 15.56 -30.92
CA ARG A 121 2.03 15.21 -29.65
C ARG A 121 1.72 16.23 -28.56
N VAL A 122 1.93 17.52 -28.83
CA VAL A 122 1.66 18.59 -27.86
C VAL A 122 0.17 18.63 -27.49
N ALA A 123 -0.73 18.52 -28.47
CA ALA A 123 -2.17 18.53 -28.22
C ALA A 123 -2.61 17.35 -27.35
N VAL A 124 -2.12 16.14 -27.63
CA VAL A 124 -2.42 14.94 -26.84
C VAL A 124 -1.85 15.07 -25.42
N THR A 125 -0.59 15.51 -25.27
CA THR A 125 0.00 15.72 -23.93
C THR A 125 -0.79 16.75 -23.14
N ALA A 126 -1.16 17.89 -23.75
CA ALA A 126 -1.98 18.90 -23.10
C ALA A 126 -3.35 18.35 -22.68
N ALA A 127 -4.01 17.58 -23.54
CA ALA A 127 -5.27 16.92 -23.21
C ALA A 127 -5.11 15.97 -22.02
N LEU A 128 -4.09 15.10 -22.02
CA LEU A 128 -3.84 14.17 -20.91
C LEU A 128 -3.58 14.90 -19.58
N VAL A 129 -2.81 16.00 -19.62
CA VAL A 129 -2.57 16.84 -18.43
C VAL A 129 -3.87 17.46 -17.94
N LEU A 130 -4.69 18.03 -18.82
CA LEU A 130 -5.96 18.67 -18.46
C LEU A 130 -6.96 17.66 -17.88
N VAL A 131 -7.08 16.47 -18.47
CA VAL A 131 -7.98 15.42 -17.97
C VAL A 131 -7.50 14.88 -16.62
N GLY A 132 -6.18 14.79 -16.39
CA GLY A 132 -5.62 14.33 -15.12
C GLY A 132 -5.50 15.40 -14.03
N ALA A 133 -5.66 16.70 -14.36
CA ALA A 133 -5.29 17.81 -13.49
C ALA A 133 -6.01 17.80 -12.13
N THR A 134 -7.31 17.49 -12.11
CA THR A 134 -8.12 17.48 -10.89
C THR A 134 -7.71 16.35 -9.94
N ASN A 135 -7.49 15.14 -10.48
CA ASN A 135 -7.04 13.99 -9.69
C ASN A 135 -5.64 14.22 -9.15
N LEU A 136 -4.71 14.71 -9.99
CA LEU A 136 -3.35 15.06 -9.58
C LEU A 136 -3.35 16.16 -8.51
N TRP A 137 -4.20 17.17 -8.66
CA TRP A 137 -4.35 18.23 -7.68
C TRP A 137 -4.85 17.69 -6.33
N THR A 138 -5.84 16.81 -6.35
CA THR A 138 -6.40 16.18 -5.16
C THR A 138 -5.33 15.32 -4.46
N MET A 139 -4.58 14.52 -5.21
CA MET A 139 -3.49 13.70 -4.68
C MET A 139 -2.35 14.53 -4.11
N ALA A 140 -1.98 15.63 -4.77
CA ALA A 140 -0.92 16.53 -4.30
C ALA A 140 -1.27 17.21 -2.97
N HIS A 141 -2.56 17.41 -2.69
CA HIS A 141 -3.06 17.97 -1.43
C HIS A 141 -3.56 16.90 -0.45
N MET A 142 -3.40 15.62 -0.78
CA MET A 142 -3.80 14.52 0.08
C MET A 142 -2.77 14.34 1.20
N ARG A 143 -3.26 14.27 2.44
CA ARG A 143 -2.41 13.93 3.58
C ARG A 143 -2.02 12.46 3.51
N ALA A 144 -0.74 12.16 3.71
CA ALA A 144 -0.25 10.80 3.69
C ALA A 144 -0.81 9.97 4.86
N THR A 145 -1.00 10.57 6.03
CA THR A 145 -1.45 9.91 7.27
C THR A 145 -2.21 10.91 8.17
N ASN A 146 -3.05 10.40 9.07
CA ASN A 146 -3.72 11.21 10.10
C ASN A 146 -3.21 10.93 11.53
N MET A 147 -2.04 10.29 11.66
CA MET A 147 -1.49 9.90 12.96
C MET A 147 -1.23 11.09 13.90
N ASP A 148 -0.91 12.27 13.36
CA ASP A 148 -0.77 13.49 14.15
C ASP A 148 -2.08 13.89 14.83
N ARG A 149 -3.22 13.66 14.17
CA ARG A 149 -4.56 13.89 14.72
C ARG A 149 -4.96 12.83 15.73
N ILE A 150 -4.59 11.57 15.50
CA ILE A 150 -4.76 10.50 16.49
C ILE A 150 -4.08 10.89 17.80
N VAL A 151 -2.82 11.35 17.75
CA VAL A 151 -2.07 11.81 18.92
C VAL A 151 -2.71 13.01 19.60
N GLN A 152 -3.23 13.98 18.83
CA GLN A 152 -3.95 15.13 19.41
C GLN A 152 -5.22 14.69 20.13
N ALA A 153 -5.99 13.76 19.54
CA ALA A 153 -7.22 13.26 20.13
C ALA A 153 -6.97 12.43 21.41
N THR A 154 -5.82 11.76 21.52
CA THR A 154 -5.44 11.03 22.74
C THR A 154 -4.79 11.91 23.82
N ALA A 155 -4.66 13.22 23.62
CA ALA A 155 -4.06 14.13 24.61
C ALA A 155 -4.82 14.18 25.95
N VAL A 156 -6.12 13.83 25.96
CA VAL A 156 -6.97 13.76 27.16
C VAL A 156 -6.96 12.37 27.82
N ALA A 157 -6.14 11.43 27.32
CA ALA A 157 -5.99 10.12 27.92
C ALA A 157 -5.29 10.22 29.28
N SER A 158 -5.75 9.42 30.25
CA SER A 158 -5.13 9.32 31.56
C SER A 158 -3.78 8.58 31.47
N PRO A 159 -2.81 8.81 32.37
CA PRO A 159 -1.62 7.96 32.49
C PRO A 159 -1.94 6.48 32.74
N ASP A 160 -3.12 6.16 33.29
CA ASP A 160 -3.58 4.80 33.56
C ASP A 160 -4.41 4.20 32.42
N ASP A 161 -4.76 5.00 31.40
CA ASP A 161 -5.37 4.49 30.17
C ASP A 161 -4.33 3.73 29.33
N LEU A 162 -4.75 3.06 28.26
CA LEU A 162 -3.87 2.40 27.30
C LEU A 162 -4.20 2.80 25.87
N ILE A 163 -3.21 3.23 25.10
CA ILE A 163 -3.35 3.44 23.65
C ILE A 163 -2.90 2.18 22.91
N VAL A 164 -3.74 1.67 22.01
CA VAL A 164 -3.47 0.43 21.26
C VAL A 164 -3.54 0.73 19.77
N LEU A 165 -2.43 0.55 19.07
CA LEU A 165 -2.36 0.67 17.62
C LEU A 165 -2.54 -0.71 16.99
N THR A 166 -3.60 -0.92 16.20
CA THR A 166 -3.87 -2.26 15.64
C THR A 166 -2.98 -2.61 14.45
N GLN A 167 -2.32 -1.62 13.85
CA GLN A 167 -1.30 -1.77 12.82
C GLN A 167 0.07 -1.44 13.41
N TRP A 168 0.96 -2.42 13.48
CA TRP A 168 2.28 -2.22 14.07
C TRP A 168 3.16 -1.25 13.28
N GLU A 169 2.95 -1.17 11.96
CA GLU A 169 3.66 -0.24 11.07
C GLU A 169 3.39 1.22 11.45
N SER A 170 2.17 1.51 11.92
CA SER A 170 1.76 2.83 12.37
C SER A 170 2.49 3.30 13.63
N GLY A 171 3.13 2.38 14.38
CA GLY A 171 3.90 2.69 15.57
C GLY A 171 5.06 3.66 15.31
N ILE A 172 5.67 3.63 14.12
CA ILE A 172 6.75 4.55 13.73
C ILE A 172 6.22 5.99 13.67
N SER A 173 5.12 6.20 12.94
CA SER A 173 4.48 7.51 12.82
C SER A 173 3.93 7.99 14.16
N PHE A 174 3.32 7.11 14.96
CA PHE A 174 2.81 7.45 16.28
C PHE A 174 3.94 7.88 17.22
N ASN A 175 5.03 7.09 17.30
CA ASN A 175 6.21 7.38 18.12
C ASN A 175 6.84 8.74 17.78
N ARG A 176 6.78 9.16 16.51
CA ARG A 176 7.29 10.47 16.08
C ARG A 176 6.52 11.65 16.68
N TYR A 177 5.19 11.52 16.79
CA TYR A 177 4.33 12.62 17.23
C TYR A 177 3.97 12.54 18.72
N TYR A 178 3.99 11.34 19.30
CA TYR A 178 3.51 11.10 20.65
C TYR A 178 4.58 11.43 21.70
N HIS A 179 4.24 12.38 22.58
CA HIS A 179 5.07 12.79 23.71
C HIS A 179 4.28 12.79 25.03
N GLY A 180 3.14 12.08 25.06
CA GLY A 180 2.25 11.97 26.22
C GLY A 180 2.74 10.97 27.28
N ARG A 181 2.00 10.90 28.39
CA ARG A 181 2.31 10.00 29.52
C ARG A 181 1.54 8.69 29.51
N THR A 182 0.44 8.60 28.76
CA THR A 182 -0.34 7.37 28.61
C THR A 182 0.52 6.30 27.93
N PRO A 183 0.63 5.09 28.48
CA PRO A 183 1.35 4.01 27.83
C PRO A 183 0.65 3.62 26.52
N TRP A 184 1.44 3.17 25.55
CA TRP A 184 0.93 2.70 24.28
C TRP A 184 1.62 1.40 23.85
N ILE A 185 0.93 0.61 23.01
CA ILE A 185 1.42 -0.64 22.42
C ILE A 185 0.95 -0.76 20.97
N THR A 186 1.61 -1.60 20.19
CA THR A 186 1.10 -2.06 18.89
C THR A 186 0.50 -3.47 18.98
N ILE A 187 -0.22 -3.90 17.95
CA ILE A 187 -0.65 -5.29 17.77
C ILE A 187 -0.02 -5.87 16.49
N PRO A 188 0.86 -6.88 16.59
CA PRO A 188 1.52 -7.33 17.82
C PRO A 188 2.42 -6.22 18.37
N ASP A 189 2.84 -6.30 19.63
CA ASP A 189 3.71 -5.29 20.22
C ASP A 189 5.14 -5.41 19.68
N ILE A 190 5.69 -4.29 19.21
CA ILE A 190 7.02 -4.20 18.60
C ILE A 190 7.79 -3.12 19.33
N ALA A 191 8.91 -3.45 19.97
CA ALA A 191 9.60 -2.50 20.84
C ALA A 191 10.37 -1.40 20.09
N ASP A 192 10.78 -1.64 18.84
CA ASP A 192 11.58 -0.69 18.05
C ASP A 192 10.74 -0.08 16.92
N HIS A 193 10.54 1.24 17.02
CA HIS A 193 9.78 2.06 16.09
C HIS A 193 10.65 3.01 15.26
N THR A 194 11.94 2.71 15.10
CA THR A 194 12.84 3.50 14.23
C THR A 194 12.66 3.15 12.74
N LEU A 195 12.29 1.91 12.45
CA LEU A 195 12.08 1.37 11.11
C LEU A 195 11.16 0.14 11.13
N HIS A 196 10.72 -0.34 9.97
CA HIS A 196 9.86 -1.52 9.88
C HIS A 196 10.62 -2.82 10.21
N ARG A 197 10.63 -3.22 11.49
CA ARG A 197 11.34 -4.39 12.02
C ARG A 197 10.64 -5.72 11.71
N TYR A 198 10.70 -6.13 10.46
CA TYR A 198 10.16 -7.42 9.99
C TYR A 198 10.77 -8.65 10.68
N ASP A 199 11.98 -8.52 11.22
CA ASP A 199 12.61 -9.55 12.04
C ASP A 199 11.88 -9.76 13.37
N LEU A 200 11.48 -8.69 14.07
CA LEU A 200 10.66 -8.77 15.29
C LEU A 200 9.26 -9.31 15.00
N ILE A 201 8.69 -8.94 13.85
CA ILE A 201 7.42 -9.52 13.40
C ILE A 201 7.55 -11.01 13.11
N LYS A 202 8.66 -11.45 12.50
CA LYS A 202 8.91 -12.87 12.29
C LYS A 202 9.04 -13.65 13.58
N GLU A 203 9.66 -13.06 14.60
CA GLU A 203 9.73 -13.64 15.94
C GLU A 203 8.32 -13.83 16.53
N LYS A 204 7.44 -12.83 16.37
CA LYS A 204 6.02 -12.97 16.75
C LYS A 204 5.31 -14.06 15.95
N MET A 205 5.58 -14.20 14.65
CA MET A 205 4.94 -15.24 13.81
C MET A 205 5.32 -16.68 14.19
N ILE A 206 6.53 -16.91 14.71
CA ILE A 206 6.98 -18.26 15.14
C ILE A 206 6.63 -18.57 16.60
N THR A 207 6.20 -17.56 17.35
CA THR A 207 5.84 -17.71 18.77
C THR A 207 4.36 -18.12 18.90
N PRO A 208 4.04 -19.26 19.53
CA PRO A 208 2.66 -19.60 19.87
C PRO A 208 2.05 -18.56 20.81
N ASP A 209 0.80 -18.17 20.56
CA ASP A 209 0.06 -17.17 21.36
C ASP A 209 0.82 -15.85 21.57
N ALA A 210 1.51 -15.38 20.52
CA ALA A 210 2.47 -14.27 20.56
C ALA A 210 1.95 -12.93 21.09
N ILE A 211 0.63 -12.72 21.09
CA ILE A 211 -0.02 -11.47 21.52
C ILE A 211 -0.77 -11.60 22.86
N SER A 212 -0.66 -12.74 23.54
CA SER A 212 -1.29 -12.96 24.85
C SER A 212 -1.00 -11.84 25.86
N PRO A 213 0.26 -11.35 25.98
CA PRO A 213 0.58 -10.22 26.87
C PRO A 213 -0.18 -8.94 26.53
N GLU A 214 -0.31 -8.61 25.25
CA GLU A 214 -1.02 -7.44 24.74
C GLU A 214 -2.52 -7.53 25.08
N LEU A 215 -3.12 -8.70 24.85
CA LEU A 215 -4.51 -8.96 25.20
C LEU A 215 -4.75 -8.88 26.71
N GLN A 216 -3.81 -9.40 27.52
CA GLN A 216 -3.88 -9.29 28.97
C GLN A 216 -3.80 -7.83 29.45
N LYS A 217 -2.94 -7.02 28.84
CA LYS A 217 -2.81 -5.59 29.16
C LYS A 217 -4.10 -4.83 28.86
N ILE A 218 -4.76 -5.13 27.73
CA ILE A 218 -6.08 -4.59 27.39
C ILE A 218 -7.11 -4.98 28.46
N ARG A 219 -7.19 -6.26 28.83
CA ARG A 219 -8.12 -6.74 29.86
C ARG A 219 -7.89 -6.07 31.21
N GLN A 220 -6.64 -5.96 31.65
CA GLN A 220 -6.27 -5.34 32.92
C GLN A 220 -6.62 -3.86 32.96
N THR A 221 -6.37 -3.12 31.87
CA THR A 221 -6.70 -1.69 31.76
C THR A 221 -8.21 -1.48 31.94
N LEU A 222 -9.02 -2.25 31.19
CA LEU A 222 -10.48 -2.13 31.24
C LEU A 222 -11.06 -2.60 32.58
N ALA A 223 -10.53 -3.69 33.15
CA ALA A 223 -10.94 -4.20 34.46
C ALA A 223 -10.57 -3.24 35.61
N GLY A 224 -9.50 -2.44 35.46
CA GLY A 224 -9.13 -1.38 36.38
C GLY A 224 -10.03 -0.15 36.34
N GLY A 225 -11.02 -0.10 35.43
CA GLY A 225 -11.89 1.05 35.22
C GLY A 225 -11.25 2.15 34.35
N HIS A 226 -10.14 1.85 33.68
CA HIS A 226 -9.46 2.76 32.77
C HIS A 226 -9.89 2.52 31.32
N ARG A 227 -9.52 3.44 30.42
CA ARG A 227 -9.96 3.41 29.02
C ARG A 227 -8.89 2.83 28.12
N VAL A 228 -9.33 2.14 27.07
CA VAL A 228 -8.49 1.74 25.94
C VAL A 228 -8.80 2.64 24.75
N TRP A 229 -7.78 3.33 24.26
CA TRP A 229 -7.82 4.16 23.06
C TRP A 229 -7.31 3.33 21.89
N LEU A 230 -8.22 2.75 21.13
CA LEU A 230 -7.92 1.88 20.00
C LEU A 230 -7.77 2.70 18.72
N ALA A 231 -6.54 2.82 18.22
CA ALA A 231 -6.25 3.43 16.93
C ALA A 231 -6.09 2.35 15.85
N GLY A 232 -7.00 2.37 14.89
CA GLY A 232 -7.15 1.38 13.83
C GLY A 232 -8.43 0.55 13.98
N GLY A 233 -8.57 -0.44 13.10
CA GLY A 233 -9.70 -1.36 13.11
C GLY A 233 -9.35 -2.69 13.76
N VAL A 234 -10.37 -3.33 14.34
CA VAL A 234 -10.36 -4.77 14.69
C VAL A 234 -11.44 -5.50 13.92
N HIS A 235 -11.21 -6.79 13.65
CA HIS A 235 -12.25 -7.67 13.18
C HIS A 235 -12.91 -8.34 14.38
N VAL A 236 -14.20 -8.15 14.56
CA VAL A 236 -14.96 -8.76 15.66
C VAL A 236 -15.70 -9.97 15.10
N PRO A 237 -15.37 -11.21 15.53
CA PRO A 237 -16.11 -12.39 15.10
C PRO A 237 -17.53 -12.39 15.69
N PRO A 238 -18.46 -13.15 15.09
CA PRO A 238 -19.77 -13.38 15.68
C PRO A 238 -19.67 -13.92 17.12
N PRO A 239 -20.59 -13.52 18.03
CA PRO A 239 -20.56 -13.99 19.41
C PRO A 239 -20.55 -15.52 19.52
N GLY A 240 -19.73 -16.05 20.42
CA GLY A 240 -19.63 -17.48 20.70
C GLY A 240 -18.71 -18.27 19.74
N ILE A 241 -18.19 -17.64 18.68
CA ILE A 241 -17.16 -18.25 17.83
C ILE A 241 -15.79 -18.07 18.48
N ARG A 242 -15.10 -19.18 18.76
CA ARG A 242 -13.68 -19.15 19.14
C ARG A 242 -12.82 -19.30 17.89
N LEU A 243 -11.78 -18.49 17.79
CA LEU A 243 -10.80 -18.63 16.73
C LEU A 243 -9.99 -19.92 16.92
N ASN A 244 -9.82 -20.69 15.85
CA ASN A 244 -8.91 -21.81 15.84
C ASN A 244 -7.47 -21.30 16.00
N PRO A 245 -6.65 -21.87 16.91
CA PRO A 245 -5.25 -21.51 17.03
C PRO A 245 -4.53 -21.58 15.69
N LEU A 246 -3.85 -20.50 15.31
CA LEU A 246 -3.03 -20.47 14.11
C LEU A 246 -1.67 -21.11 14.41
N SER A 247 -1.26 -22.07 13.58
CA SER A 247 0.07 -22.68 13.72
C SER A 247 1.19 -21.66 13.51
N PRO A 248 2.30 -21.75 14.28
CA PRO A 248 3.48 -20.92 14.07
C PRO A 248 4.01 -20.95 12.64
N ALA A 249 4.69 -19.88 12.23
CA ALA A 249 5.33 -19.83 10.93
C ALA A 249 6.56 -20.77 10.88
N PRO A 250 6.91 -21.33 9.71
CA PRO A 250 6.15 -21.29 8.46
C PRO A 250 4.88 -22.16 8.54
N HIS A 251 3.75 -21.58 8.12
CA HIS A 251 2.48 -22.30 8.04
C HIS A 251 2.55 -23.41 6.96
N PRO A 252 2.00 -24.62 7.19
CA PRO A 252 2.14 -25.75 6.27
C PRO A 252 1.67 -25.48 4.83
N GLN A 253 0.65 -24.65 4.66
CA GLN A 253 0.06 -24.36 3.34
C GLN A 253 0.52 -23.03 2.74
N THR A 254 0.83 -22.04 3.59
CA THR A 254 1.01 -20.64 3.17
C THR A 254 2.38 -20.08 3.54
N GLY A 255 3.25 -20.88 4.17
CA GLY A 255 4.60 -20.51 4.52
C GLY A 255 4.66 -19.29 5.44
N TRP A 256 5.40 -18.26 5.03
CA TRP A 256 5.67 -17.04 5.80
C TRP A 256 4.65 -15.91 5.53
N ALA A 257 3.37 -16.24 5.33
CA ALA A 257 2.34 -15.28 4.97
C ALA A 257 1.95 -14.35 6.14
N LEU A 258 2.65 -13.22 6.30
CA LEU A 258 2.40 -12.22 7.36
C LEU A 258 0.92 -11.83 7.51
N GLU A 259 0.24 -11.55 6.39
CA GLU A 259 -1.18 -11.15 6.39
C GLU A 259 -2.09 -12.14 7.14
N LEU A 260 -1.77 -13.44 7.09
CA LEU A 260 -2.53 -14.47 7.81
C LEU A 260 -2.41 -14.30 9.33
N TYR A 261 -1.19 -14.07 9.82
CA TYR A 261 -0.91 -13.87 11.24
C TYR A 261 -1.45 -12.53 11.73
N PHE A 262 -1.27 -11.47 10.95
CA PHE A 262 -1.78 -10.14 11.28
C PHE A 262 -3.30 -10.14 11.41
N ARG A 263 -4.02 -10.70 10.43
CA ARG A 263 -5.48 -10.84 10.50
C ARG A 263 -5.91 -11.66 11.70
N TYR A 264 -5.17 -12.73 12.03
CA TYR A 264 -5.46 -13.55 13.21
C TYR A 264 -5.32 -12.74 14.51
N TRP A 265 -4.22 -12.03 14.71
CA TRP A 265 -3.96 -11.19 15.89
C TRP A 265 -4.98 -10.05 16.06
N VAL A 266 -5.31 -9.37 14.97
CA VAL A 266 -6.33 -8.31 14.97
C VAL A 266 -7.72 -8.88 15.31
N THR A 267 -8.02 -10.12 14.89
CA THR A 267 -9.29 -10.79 15.23
C THR A 267 -9.31 -11.25 16.68
N GLN A 268 -8.20 -11.77 17.23
CA GLN A 268 -8.08 -12.09 18.66
C GLN A 268 -8.27 -10.85 19.53
N THR A 269 -7.74 -9.70 19.08
CA THR A 269 -7.95 -8.41 19.75
C THR A 269 -9.42 -8.01 19.72
N GLY A 270 -10.08 -8.11 18.57
CA GLY A 270 -11.52 -7.87 18.45
C GLY A 270 -12.38 -8.79 19.32
N GLN A 271 -12.05 -10.08 19.39
CA GLN A 271 -12.72 -11.04 20.27
C GLN A 271 -12.52 -10.67 21.74
N THR A 272 -11.31 -10.31 22.15
CA THR A 272 -11.02 -9.88 23.53
C THR A 272 -11.83 -8.64 23.89
N LEU A 273 -11.87 -7.64 23.01
CA LEU A 273 -12.67 -6.43 23.24
C LEU A 273 -14.17 -6.75 23.32
N GLN A 274 -14.69 -7.68 22.52
CA GLN A 274 -16.09 -8.12 22.61
C GLN A 274 -16.41 -8.77 23.97
N GLU A 275 -15.44 -9.45 24.59
CA GLU A 275 -15.60 -10.09 25.89
C GLU A 275 -15.61 -9.09 27.06
N VAL A 276 -14.77 -8.04 27.00
CA VAL A 276 -14.55 -7.15 28.17
C VAL A 276 -15.06 -5.72 28.01
N ALA A 277 -15.37 -5.26 26.78
CA ALA A 277 -15.87 -3.91 26.56
C ALA A 277 -17.33 -3.78 27.01
N GLY A 278 -17.62 -2.67 27.72
CA GLY A 278 -18.97 -2.25 28.07
C GLY A 278 -19.49 -1.14 27.15
N ARG A 279 -18.67 -0.12 26.91
CA ARG A 279 -19.00 1.00 26.01
C ARG A 279 -17.89 1.21 25.00
N VAL A 280 -18.27 1.44 23.74
CA VAL A 280 -17.36 1.79 22.65
C VAL A 280 -17.86 3.07 22.00
N GLU A 281 -17.01 4.08 21.94
CA GLU A 281 -17.29 5.38 21.33
C GLU A 281 -16.28 5.68 20.23
N ARG A 282 -16.76 6.05 19.04
CA ARG A 282 -15.88 6.42 17.92
C ARG A 282 -15.55 7.91 18.01
N VAL A 283 -14.25 8.23 18.01
CA VAL A 283 -13.79 9.62 17.96
C VAL A 283 -13.84 10.11 16.52
N THR A 284 -14.64 11.13 16.25
CA THR A 284 -14.89 11.64 14.89
C THR A 284 -13.89 12.71 14.46
N GLU A 285 -13.29 13.42 15.43
CA GLU A 285 -12.40 14.58 15.21
C GLU A 285 -11.01 14.22 14.62
N VAL A 286 -10.74 12.93 14.40
CA VAL A 286 -9.47 12.47 13.80
C VAL A 286 -9.44 12.56 12.27
N HIS A 287 -10.53 13.04 11.66
CA HIS A 287 -10.64 13.28 10.23
C HIS A 287 -10.54 14.80 9.93
N PRO A 288 -9.45 15.28 9.31
CA PRO A 288 -9.27 16.67 8.93
C PRO A 288 -10.14 17.05 7.71
N ASP A 289 -10.25 18.35 7.46
CA ASP A 289 -10.97 18.92 6.29
C ASP A 289 -10.34 18.56 4.93
N GLN A 290 -9.16 17.94 4.93
CA GLN A 290 -8.42 17.56 3.73
C GLN A 290 -8.47 16.04 3.50
N PRO A 291 -8.46 15.57 2.23
CA PRO A 291 -8.40 14.15 1.94
C PRO A 291 -7.17 13.48 2.58
N ILE A 292 -7.36 12.29 3.14
CA ILE A 292 -6.27 11.45 3.66
C ILE A 292 -6.13 10.23 2.76
N SER A 293 -4.89 9.78 2.58
CA SER A 293 -4.58 8.50 1.96
C SER A 293 -5.34 7.37 2.65
N GLN A 294 -6.10 6.60 1.88
CA GLN A 294 -6.80 5.42 2.39
C GLN A 294 -5.86 4.37 3.00
N PHE A 295 -4.58 4.38 2.61
CA PHE A 295 -3.58 3.43 3.12
C PHE A 295 -3.17 3.70 4.57
N GLU A 296 -3.33 4.93 5.05
CA GLU A 296 -2.99 5.32 6.43
C GLU A 296 -4.05 6.25 7.06
N ASN A 297 -5.32 6.02 6.71
CA ASN A 297 -6.45 6.69 7.35
C ASN A 297 -6.89 5.87 8.58
N VAL A 298 -6.35 6.21 9.74
CA VAL A 298 -6.55 5.49 10.99
C VAL A 298 -7.79 6.02 11.71
N LEU A 299 -8.66 5.10 12.15
CA LEU A 299 -9.81 5.43 12.99
C LEU A 299 -9.41 5.42 14.46
N LEU A 300 -10.08 6.19 15.32
CA LEU A 300 -9.88 6.14 16.77
C LEU A 300 -11.20 5.79 17.47
N SER A 301 -11.12 4.83 18.39
CA SER A 301 -12.24 4.48 19.28
C SER A 301 -11.79 4.49 20.74
N VAL A 302 -12.64 4.97 21.63
CA VAL A 302 -12.47 4.89 23.08
C VAL A 302 -13.32 3.75 23.59
N ILE A 303 -12.72 2.89 24.39
CA ILE A 303 -13.34 1.69 24.92
C ILE A 303 -13.28 1.75 26.44
N GLU A 304 -14.43 1.53 27.07
CA GLU A 304 -14.60 1.41 28.52
C GLU A 304 -15.02 -0.01 28.88
N GLY A 305 -14.56 -0.51 30.03
CA GLY A 305 -14.91 -1.85 30.52
C GLY A 305 -16.38 -1.98 30.92
N GLN A 306 -16.86 -3.22 31.02
CA GLN A 306 -18.14 -3.52 31.66
C GLN A 306 -18.08 -3.14 33.15
N ARG A 307 -19.13 -2.48 33.65
CA ARG A 307 -19.28 -2.14 35.07
C ARG A 307 -19.86 -3.30 35.86
#